data_AF-A0A1B6D438-F1
#
_entry.id   AF-A0A1B6D438-F1
#
_cell.length_a   1.000
_cell.length_b   1.000
_cell.length_c   1.000
_cell.angle_alpha   90.00
_cell.angle_beta   90.00
_cell.angle_gamma   90.00
#
_symmetry.space_group_name_H-M   'P 1'
#
loop_
_entity.id
_entity.type
_entity.pdbx_description
1 polymer ?
#
loop_
_entity_poly.entity_id
_entity_poly.type
_entity_poly.pdbx_seq_one_letter_code
_entity_poly.pdbx_strand_id
1 'polypeptide(L)'
;PSIWKEVEVPLGSSVELEKFPQFLFKHEKPRIKFDKTLSPTETFTKFFPETVYTHVADQTNLYASQRVDVTHSIPKRSRLHKLQDINESHVKAFVATQIGMGLIHKPSEQSYFLDTFWLTKTPGFSTVFSRDQYLLIKTFLHFNDNEHQVRKGEPG
;
A
#
# COMPACT_ATOMS: atom_id res chain seq x y z
N PRO A 1 16.55 25.71 -13.68
CA PRO A 1 16.07 24.80 -14.74
C PRO A 1 15.19 23.69 -14.13
N SER A 2 13.89 23.79 -14.35
CA SER A 2 12.84 22.90 -13.84
C SER A 2 12.94 21.50 -14.44
N ILE A 3 13.28 20.50 -13.63
CA ILE A 3 13.29 19.07 -13.99
C ILE A 3 12.00 18.43 -13.49
N TRP A 4 10.87 18.88 -14.02
CA TRP A 4 9.61 18.15 -13.93
C TRP A 4 8.96 18.27 -15.29
N LYS A 5 9.09 17.22 -16.11
CA LYS A 5 8.25 17.05 -17.30
C LYS A 5 6.99 16.34 -16.86
N GLU A 6 5.84 16.77 -17.38
CA GLU A 6 4.61 15.98 -17.32
C GLU A 6 4.92 14.58 -17.88
N VAL A 7 4.70 13.57 -17.05
CA VAL A 7 4.74 12.18 -17.49
C VAL A 7 3.35 11.87 -18.00
N GLU A 8 3.23 11.57 -19.29
CA GLU A 8 1.98 11.07 -19.86
C GLU A 8 1.66 9.72 -19.20
N VAL A 9 0.55 9.70 -18.46
CA VAL A 9 0.06 8.48 -17.79
C VAL A 9 -0.50 7.55 -18.87
N PRO A 10 -0.07 6.27 -18.94
CA PRO A 10 -0.58 5.33 -19.94
C PRO A 10 -2.09 5.17 -19.85
N LEU A 11 -2.73 5.14 -21.02
CA LEU A 11 -4.17 5.05 -21.21
C LEU A 11 -4.71 3.71 -20.65
N GLY A 12 -5.24 3.72 -19.43
CA GLY A 12 -5.82 2.52 -18.82
C GLY A 12 -6.45 2.71 -17.43
N SER A 13 -6.03 3.71 -16.66
CA SER A 13 -6.74 4.14 -15.45
C SER A 13 -6.70 5.65 -15.36
N SER A 14 -7.80 6.31 -15.74
CA SER A 14 -7.97 7.74 -15.57
C SER A 14 -8.06 8.06 -14.09
N VAL A 15 -6.91 8.21 -13.43
CA VAL A 15 -6.84 8.86 -12.14
C VAL A 15 -7.21 10.32 -12.41
N GLU A 16 -8.41 10.74 -12.01
CA GLU A 16 -8.85 12.12 -12.15
C GLU A 16 -7.94 13.03 -11.31
N LEU A 17 -6.90 13.58 -11.95
CA LEU A 17 -5.91 14.45 -11.33
C LEU A 17 -6.54 15.71 -10.71
N GLU A 18 -7.71 16.13 -11.20
CA GLU A 18 -8.51 17.21 -10.63
C GLU A 18 -8.97 16.93 -9.18
N LYS A 19 -9.09 15.66 -8.79
CA LYS A 19 -9.48 15.25 -7.43
C LYS A 19 -8.28 15.24 -6.46
N PHE A 20 -7.05 15.29 -6.98
CA PHE A 20 -5.85 15.34 -6.14
C PHE A 20 -5.62 16.76 -5.62
N PRO A 21 -5.19 16.92 -4.35
CA PRO A 21 -4.84 18.23 -3.83
C PRO A 21 -3.72 18.85 -4.67
N GLN A 22 -4.04 19.93 -5.41
CA GLN A 22 -3.06 20.64 -6.21
C GLN A 22 -2.08 21.39 -5.31
N PHE A 23 -0.79 21.09 -5.46
CA PHE A 23 0.27 21.84 -4.79
C PHE A 23 0.42 23.21 -5.46
N LEU A 24 0.14 24.29 -4.73
CA LEU A 24 0.33 25.64 -5.24
C LEU A 24 1.80 26.03 -5.11
N PHE A 25 2.53 26.02 -6.24
CA PHE A 25 3.95 26.38 -6.33
C PHE A 25 4.18 27.86 -6.70
N LYS A 26 3.33 28.79 -6.25
CA LYS A 26 3.55 30.24 -6.48
C LYS A 26 4.42 30.82 -5.36
N HIS A 27 5.73 30.89 -5.58
CA HIS A 27 6.77 31.68 -4.85
C HIS A 27 6.79 31.68 -3.30
N GLU A 28 5.88 30.99 -2.65
CA GLU A 28 5.82 30.70 -1.23
C GLU A 28 5.94 29.20 -1.01
N LYS A 29 6.25 28.82 0.24
CA LYS A 29 6.29 27.41 0.67
C LYS A 29 5.04 26.69 0.16
N PRO A 30 5.16 25.52 -0.49
CA PRO A 30 4.01 24.80 -1.02
C PRO A 30 2.98 24.60 0.11
N ARG A 31 1.79 25.15 -0.07
CA ARG A 31 0.66 24.98 0.84
C ARG A 31 -0.42 24.19 0.13
N ILE A 32 -0.85 23.11 0.77
CA ILE A 32 -2.08 22.44 0.39
C ILE A 32 -3.21 23.22 1.07
N LYS A 33 -4.19 23.68 0.28
CA LYS A 33 -5.42 24.25 0.86
C LYS A 33 -6.25 23.10 1.42
N PHE A 34 -6.04 22.81 2.70
CA PHE A 34 -6.88 21.86 3.43
C PHE A 34 -8.15 22.54 3.89
N ASP A 35 -9.27 21.90 3.58
CA ASP A 35 -10.52 22.20 4.25
C ASP A 35 -10.42 21.68 5.70
N LYS A 36 -10.39 22.61 6.66
CA LYS A 36 -10.27 22.31 8.09
C LYS A 36 -11.53 21.67 8.68
N THR A 37 -12.62 21.59 7.91
CA THR A 37 -13.85 20.94 8.35
C THR A 37 -13.81 19.43 8.14
N LEU A 38 -12.89 18.93 7.31
CA LEU A 38 -12.71 17.50 7.06
C LEU A 38 -12.06 16.80 8.25
N SER A 39 -12.54 15.61 8.55
CA SER A 39 -11.86 14.69 9.46
C SER A 39 -10.48 14.26 8.90
N PRO A 40 -9.58 13.74 9.75
CA PRO A 40 -8.30 13.19 9.30
C PRO A 40 -8.46 12.11 8.21
N THR A 41 -9.47 11.24 8.33
CA THR A 41 -9.74 10.18 7.37
C THR A 41 -10.24 10.71 6.03
N GLU A 42 -11.14 11.71 6.04
CA GLU A 42 -11.61 12.37 4.82
C GLU A 42 -10.48 13.11 4.12
N THR A 43 -9.61 13.76 4.90
CA THR A 43 -8.41 14.42 4.39
C THR A 43 -7.46 13.42 3.73
N PHE A 44 -7.20 12.27 4.37
CA PHE A 44 -6.34 11.22 3.82
C PHE A 44 -6.88 10.65 2.51
N THR A 45 -8.20 10.41 2.43
CA THR A 45 -8.87 9.89 1.24
C THR A 45 -8.70 10.80 0.01
N LYS A 46 -8.39 12.09 0.19
CA LYS A 46 -8.04 12.99 -0.94
C LYS A 46 -6.71 12.64 -1.60
N PHE A 47 -5.76 12.10 -0.86
CA PHE A 47 -4.46 11.65 -1.40
C PHE A 47 -4.46 10.18 -1.77
N PHE A 48 -5.29 9.39 -1.11
CA PHE A 48 -5.38 7.96 -1.29
C PHE A 48 -6.84 7.55 -1.52
N PRO A 49 -7.39 7.82 -2.73
CA PRO A 49 -8.79 7.56 -3.05
C PRO A 49 -9.07 6.06 -3.15
N GLU A 50 -10.36 5.70 -3.12
CA GLU A 50 -10.78 4.28 -3.09
C GLU A 50 -10.26 3.49 -4.31
N THR A 51 -10.17 4.13 -5.47
CA THR A 51 -9.63 3.55 -6.69
C THR A 51 -8.18 3.08 -6.55
N VAL A 52 -7.38 3.72 -5.68
CA VAL A 52 -6.01 3.28 -5.40
C VAL A 52 -6.01 1.99 -4.59
N TYR A 53 -6.90 1.82 -3.61
CA TYR A 53 -6.99 0.56 -2.86
C TYR A 53 -7.36 -0.62 -3.77
N THR A 54 -8.35 -0.42 -4.64
CA THR A 54 -8.76 -1.44 -5.62
C THR A 54 -7.61 -1.77 -6.57
N HIS A 55 -6.99 -0.76 -7.18
CA HIS A 55 -5.87 -0.98 -8.10
C HIS A 55 -4.71 -1.73 -7.44
N VAL A 56 -4.31 -1.34 -6.23
CA VAL A 56 -3.25 -2.02 -5.48
C VAL A 56 -3.66 -3.45 -5.15
N ALA A 57 -4.92 -3.72 -4.81
CA ALA A 57 -5.39 -5.08 -4.55
C ALA A 57 -5.27 -5.96 -5.81
N ASP A 58 -5.74 -5.46 -6.95
CA ASP A 58 -5.70 -6.17 -8.22
C ASP A 58 -4.26 -6.49 -8.65
N GLN A 59 -3.37 -5.49 -8.60
CA GLN A 59 -1.96 -5.68 -8.96
C GLN A 59 -1.22 -6.59 -7.97
N THR A 60 -1.56 -6.55 -6.69
CA THR A 60 -0.99 -7.43 -5.67
C THR A 60 -1.41 -8.89 -5.89
N ASN A 61 -2.68 -9.14 -6.23
CA ASN A 61 -3.15 -10.48 -6.57
C ASN A 61 -2.51 -11.00 -7.86
N LEU A 62 -2.45 -10.17 -8.91
CA LEU A 62 -1.80 -10.52 -10.17
C LEU A 62 -0.34 -10.93 -9.93
N TYR A 63 0.38 -10.13 -9.16
CA TYR A 63 1.76 -10.43 -8.80
C TYR A 63 1.90 -11.73 -8.01
N ALA A 64 1.00 -11.95 -7.04
CA ALA A 64 1.02 -13.16 -6.24
C ALA A 64 0.83 -14.41 -7.09
N SER A 65 -0.13 -14.41 -8.03
CA SER A 65 -0.36 -15.50 -8.98
C SER A 65 0.86 -15.73 -9.88
N GLN A 66 1.39 -14.67 -10.50
CA GLN A 66 2.60 -14.76 -11.34
C GLN A 66 3.78 -15.39 -10.59
N ARG A 67 3.93 -15.12 -9.29
CA ARG A 67 5.02 -15.67 -8.46
C ARG A 67 4.76 -17.09 -7.99
N VAL A 68 3.51 -17.44 -7.69
CA VAL A 68 3.14 -18.81 -7.30
C VAL A 68 3.29 -19.75 -8.50
N ASP A 69 2.87 -19.32 -9.70
CA ASP A 69 2.90 -20.15 -10.91
C ASP A 69 4.32 -20.55 -11.34
N VAL A 70 5.31 -19.66 -11.14
CA VAL A 70 6.72 -19.98 -11.43
C VAL A 70 7.39 -20.77 -10.30
N THR A 71 6.75 -20.92 -9.14
CA THR A 71 7.32 -21.63 -8.00
C THR A 71 7.04 -23.14 -8.11
N HIS A 72 8.05 -23.91 -8.52
CA HIS A 72 7.90 -25.33 -8.83
C HIS A 72 7.57 -26.22 -7.61
N SER A 73 7.93 -25.78 -6.39
CA SER A 73 7.60 -26.50 -5.15
C SER A 73 7.52 -25.54 -3.98
N ILE A 74 6.35 -25.49 -3.32
CA ILE A 74 6.13 -24.70 -2.11
C ILE A 74 6.45 -25.56 -0.88
N PRO A 75 7.40 -25.18 -0.01
CA PRO A 75 7.69 -25.92 1.21
C PRO A 75 6.45 -26.14 2.09
N LYS A 76 6.33 -27.30 2.76
CA LYS A 76 5.17 -27.65 3.61
C LYS A 76 4.83 -26.61 4.68
N ARG A 77 5.85 -25.92 5.21
CA ARG A 77 5.71 -24.88 6.25
C ARG A 77 5.68 -23.45 5.69
N SER A 78 5.58 -23.30 4.37
CA SER A 78 5.55 -21.99 3.74
C SER A 78 4.28 -21.24 4.11
N ARG A 79 4.41 -19.93 4.35
CA ARG A 79 3.25 -19.05 4.53
C ARG A 79 2.42 -18.93 3.26
N LEU A 80 2.98 -19.25 2.09
CA LEU A 80 2.27 -19.21 0.81
C LEU A 80 1.01 -20.08 0.80
N HIS A 81 0.92 -21.12 1.62
CA HIS A 81 -0.30 -21.93 1.79
C HIS A 81 -1.47 -21.17 2.42
N LYS A 82 -1.21 -19.99 3.00
CA LYS A 82 -2.23 -19.08 3.57
C LYS A 82 -2.51 -17.89 2.66
N LEU A 83 -1.96 -17.88 1.45
CA LEU A 83 -2.27 -16.86 0.47
C LEU A 83 -3.77 -16.93 0.14
N GLN A 84 -4.41 -15.78 0.16
CA GLN A 84 -5.81 -15.58 -0.16
C GLN A 84 -5.93 -14.33 -1.03
N ASP A 85 -7.02 -14.23 -1.79
CA ASP A 85 -7.28 -13.04 -2.59
C ASP A 85 -7.39 -11.79 -1.72
N ILE A 86 -6.65 -10.76 -2.11
CA ILE A 86 -6.60 -9.46 -1.47
C ILE A 86 -7.69 -8.59 -2.11
N ASN A 87 -8.35 -7.76 -1.31
CA ASN A 87 -9.37 -6.82 -1.77
C ASN A 87 -9.03 -5.43 -1.22
N GLU A 88 -9.80 -4.42 -1.59
CA GLU A 88 -9.57 -3.04 -1.16
C GLU A 88 -9.53 -2.91 0.37
N SER A 89 -10.36 -3.67 1.09
CA SER A 89 -10.41 -3.63 2.55
C SER A 89 -9.11 -4.12 3.19
N HIS A 90 -8.49 -5.16 2.61
CA HIS A 90 -7.18 -5.64 3.02
C HIS A 90 -6.09 -4.58 2.76
N VAL A 91 -6.11 -3.90 1.63
CA VAL A 91 -5.12 -2.83 1.34
C VAL A 91 -5.32 -1.65 2.28
N LYS A 92 -6.57 -1.25 2.54
CA LYS A 92 -6.92 -0.15 3.46
C LYS A 92 -6.48 -0.46 4.88
N ALA A 93 -6.74 -1.66 5.36
CA ALA A 93 -6.25 -2.16 6.64
C ALA A 93 -4.72 -2.20 6.70
N PHE A 94 -4.05 -2.58 5.61
CA PHE A 94 -2.59 -2.57 5.53
C PHE A 94 -2.01 -1.16 5.62
N VAL A 95 -2.57 -0.19 4.89
CA VAL A 95 -2.16 1.22 4.97
C VAL A 95 -2.38 1.79 6.37
N ALA A 96 -3.55 1.53 6.99
CA ALA A 96 -3.83 1.93 8.36
C ALA A 96 -2.82 1.30 9.35
N THR A 97 -2.43 0.04 9.12
CA THR A 97 -1.40 -0.65 9.90
C THR A 97 -0.05 0.04 9.78
N GLN A 98 0.37 0.45 8.58
CA GLN A 98 1.63 1.19 8.39
C GLN A 98 1.64 2.53 9.14
N ILE A 99 0.53 3.27 9.09
CA ILE A 99 0.38 4.52 9.85
C ILE A 99 0.50 4.25 11.35
N GLY A 100 -0.19 3.23 11.86
CA GLY A 100 -0.11 2.83 13.27
C GLY A 100 1.30 2.42 13.70
N MET A 101 2.02 1.68 12.87
CA MET A 101 3.42 1.30 13.13
C MET A 101 4.36 2.51 13.17
N GLY A 102 4.07 3.55 12.39
CA GLY A 102 4.80 4.83 12.45
C GLY A 102 4.54 5.64 13.73
N LEU A 103 3.44 5.37 14.43
CA LEU A 103 3.11 6.02 15.71
C LEU A 103 3.67 5.26 16.92
N ILE A 104 3.71 3.93 16.85
CA ILE A 104 4.13 3.07 17.97
C ILE A 104 5.29 2.20 17.52
N HIS A 105 6.53 2.59 17.77
CA HIS A 105 7.67 1.78 17.35
C HIS A 105 7.86 0.51 18.19
N LYS A 106 8.07 -0.63 17.52
CA LYS A 106 8.43 -1.93 18.11
C LYS A 106 9.75 -2.43 17.54
N PRO A 107 10.48 -3.31 18.25
CA PRO A 107 11.78 -3.83 17.79
C PRO A 107 11.71 -4.65 16.50
N SER A 108 10.54 -5.19 16.15
CA SER A 108 10.32 -5.87 14.88
C SER A 108 8.86 -5.72 14.44
N GLU A 109 8.60 -5.87 13.14
CA GLU A 109 7.23 -5.89 12.59
C GLU A 109 6.38 -7.03 13.16
N GLN A 110 7.02 -8.16 13.49
CA GLN A 110 6.32 -9.31 14.04
C GLN A 110 5.82 -9.02 15.46
N SER A 111 6.55 -8.17 16.21
CA SER A 111 6.21 -7.80 17.59
C SER A 111 4.90 -7.03 17.72
N TYR A 112 4.38 -6.43 16.65
CA TYR A 112 3.05 -5.81 16.66
C TYR A 112 1.92 -6.83 16.80
N PHE A 113 2.14 -8.05 16.31
CA PHE A 113 1.14 -9.11 16.27
C PHE A 113 1.31 -10.16 17.38
N LEU A 114 2.32 -10.03 18.24
CA LEU A 114 2.57 -10.95 19.34
C LEU A 114 1.61 -10.69 20.50
N ASP A 115 1.04 -11.77 21.04
CA ASP A 115 0.14 -11.75 22.21
C ASP A 115 0.66 -12.60 23.38
N THR A 116 1.93 -13.01 23.33
CA THR A 116 2.49 -13.94 24.32
C THR A 116 2.90 -13.27 25.64
N PHE A 117 3.20 -11.98 25.62
CA PHE A 117 3.64 -11.24 26.81
C PHE A 117 2.89 -9.92 26.95
N TRP A 118 2.09 -9.82 28.02
CA TRP A 118 1.13 -8.73 28.25
C TRP A 118 1.78 -7.34 28.26
N LEU A 119 3.01 -7.22 28.79
CA LEU A 119 3.71 -5.93 28.90
C LEU A 119 4.16 -5.38 27.54
N THR A 120 4.41 -6.27 26.57
CA THR A 120 4.84 -5.90 25.22
C THR A 120 3.72 -6.00 24.19
N LYS A 121 2.54 -6.48 24.58
CA LYS A 121 1.37 -6.61 23.72
C LYS A 121 1.01 -5.26 23.13
N THR A 122 0.67 -5.24 21.85
CA THR A 122 0.18 -4.04 21.16
C THR A 122 -1.27 -4.28 20.78
N PRO A 123 -2.25 -3.76 21.56
CA PRO A 123 -3.65 -3.99 21.25
C PRO A 123 -4.02 -3.42 19.88
N GLY A 124 -5.00 -4.03 19.22
CA GLY A 124 -5.55 -3.58 17.94
C GLY A 124 -4.87 -4.16 16.68
N PHE A 125 -3.56 -4.36 16.65
CA PHE A 125 -2.89 -4.88 15.44
C PHE A 125 -3.34 -6.30 15.09
N SER A 126 -3.33 -7.20 16.08
CA SER A 126 -3.78 -8.60 15.89
C SER A 126 -5.29 -8.75 15.67
N THR A 127 -6.09 -7.69 15.85
CA THR A 127 -7.53 -7.71 15.53
C THR A 127 -7.80 -7.34 14.08
N VAL A 128 -6.84 -6.69 13.42
CA VAL A 128 -6.94 -6.29 11.99
C VAL A 128 -6.36 -7.39 11.09
N PHE A 129 -5.20 -7.95 11.44
CA PHE A 129 -4.58 -9.05 10.70
C PHE A 129 -3.99 -10.10 11.63
N SER A 130 -3.97 -11.34 11.16
CA SER A 130 -2.95 -12.28 11.63
C SER A 130 -1.56 -11.86 11.13
N ARG A 131 -0.51 -12.17 11.91
CA ARG A 131 0.88 -11.92 11.51
C ARG A 131 1.19 -12.43 10.10
N ASP A 132 0.71 -13.62 9.75
CA ASP A 132 1.02 -14.23 8.46
C ASP A 132 0.29 -13.53 7.30
N GLN A 133 -0.96 -13.09 7.49
CA GLN A 133 -1.68 -12.28 6.49
C GLN A 133 -0.95 -10.95 6.23
N TYR A 134 -0.55 -10.23 7.27
CA TYR A 134 0.22 -8.99 7.13
C TYR A 134 1.51 -9.22 6.33
N LEU A 135 2.27 -10.27 6.68
CA LEU A 135 3.54 -10.56 6.02
C LEU A 135 3.35 -11.00 4.57
N LEU A 136 2.27 -11.70 4.23
CA LEU A 136 1.94 -12.08 2.85
C LEU A 136 1.57 -10.85 2.02
N ILE A 137 0.67 -9.99 2.50
CA ILE A 137 0.32 -8.73 1.82
C ILE A 137 1.58 -7.90 1.60
N LYS A 138 2.41 -7.73 2.63
CA LYS A 138 3.69 -7.02 2.51
C LYS A 138 4.62 -7.63 1.46
N THR A 139 4.68 -8.96 1.38
CA THR A 139 5.57 -9.67 0.45
C THR A 139 5.14 -9.49 -1.01
N PHE A 140 3.83 -9.47 -1.26
CA PHE A 140 3.26 -9.40 -2.60
C PHE A 140 2.82 -8.00 -3.03
N LEU A 141 2.89 -7.00 -2.15
CA LEU A 141 2.43 -5.64 -2.43
C LEU A 141 2.97 -5.15 -3.79
N HIS A 142 2.06 -4.82 -4.69
CA HIS A 142 2.36 -4.36 -6.04
C HIS A 142 1.45 -3.21 -6.45
N PHE A 143 1.98 -2.35 -7.33
CA PHE A 143 1.31 -1.13 -7.79
C PHE A 143 1.16 -1.08 -9.31
N ASN A 144 1.79 -2.00 -10.04
CA ASN A 144 1.75 -2.06 -11.49
C ASN A 144 1.84 -3.51 -11.96
N ASP A 145 1.47 -3.75 -13.20
CA ASP A 145 1.66 -5.04 -13.84
C ASP A 145 3.12 -5.22 -14.25
N ASN A 146 3.68 -6.39 -13.92
CA ASN A 146 5.05 -6.76 -14.28
C ASN A 146 5.28 -6.92 -15.76
N GLU A 147 4.25 -7.32 -16.52
CA GLU A 147 4.39 -7.49 -17.98
C GLU A 147 4.63 -6.15 -18.68
N HIS A 148 4.16 -5.07 -18.05
CA HIS A 148 4.29 -3.69 -18.53
C HIS A 148 5.41 -2.92 -17.82
N GLN A 149 6.25 -3.60 -17.02
CA GLN A 149 7.33 -2.94 -16.30
C GLN A 149 8.50 -2.60 -17.25
N VAL A 150 8.78 -1.31 -17.40
CA VAL A 150 9.97 -0.83 -18.11
C VAL A 150 11.23 -1.41 -17.45
N ARG A 151 12.12 -2.00 -18.25
CA ARG A 151 13.35 -2.61 -17.75
C ARG A 151 14.24 -1.54 -17.13
N LYS A 152 14.95 -1.92 -16.07
CA LYS A 152 15.91 -1.04 -15.42
C LYS A 152 16.95 -0.57 -16.44
N GLY A 153 17.03 0.75 -16.65
CA GLY A 153 17.96 1.37 -17.59
C GLY A 153 17.33 1.80 -18.92
N GLU A 154 16.08 1.41 -19.19
CA GLU A 154 15.31 1.92 -20.32
C GLU A 154 14.58 3.22 -19.92
N PRO A 155 14.37 4.17 -20.85
CA PRO A 155 13.55 5.35 -20.59
C PRO A 155 12.10 4.92 -20.34
N GLY A 156 11.54 5.33 -19.21
CA GLY A 156 10.14 5.14 -18.83
C GLY A 156 9.35 6.44 -18.83
#